data_AF-A0A530BLF1-F1
#
_entry.id   AF-A0A530BLF1-F1
#
_cell.length_a   1.000
_cell.length_b   1.000
_cell.length_c   1.000
_cell.angle_alpha   90.00
_cell.angle_beta   90.00
_cell.angle_gamma   90.00
#
_symmetry.space_group_name_H-M   'P 1'
#
loop_
_entity.id
_entity.type
_entity.pdbx_description
1 polymer ?
#
loop_
_entity_poly.entity_id
_entity_poly.type
_entity_poly.pdbx_seq_one_letter_code
_entity_poly.pdbx_strand_id
1 'polypeptide(L)'
;MNMAQNIAAGLDRILTMEVVRVTERAAVAAARLRGRGDEKAADQVAVDAMRQELNRLAIKGTVVIGEGERDEAPMLYIGEEVGTGKGPAVDIALDPLEGTTICAKNLPNALAVIAIAEKGSLLFAPDVYMDKIAIGPGYAEGIIGIDAPPAENIANLAKAKGVAVS
;
A
#
# COMPACT_ATOMS: atom_id res chain seq x y z
N MET A 1 -25.53 33.07 -3.86
CA MET A 1 -24.60 32.00 -4.30
C MET A 1 -23.82 31.57 -3.07
N ASN A 2 -23.94 30.29 -2.69
CA ASN A 2 -23.53 29.80 -1.38
C ASN A 2 -22.03 29.49 -1.38
N MET A 3 -21.29 30.02 -0.40
CA MET A 3 -19.83 29.86 -0.17
C MET A 3 -19.38 28.40 0.11
N ALA A 4 -20.29 27.42 0.02
CA ALA A 4 -20.08 26.05 0.49
C ALA A 4 -19.58 25.07 -0.59
N GLN A 5 -19.34 25.51 -1.83
CA GLN A 5 -19.00 24.60 -2.94
C GLN A 5 -17.51 24.58 -3.33
N ASN A 6 -16.61 25.12 -2.51
CA ASN A 6 -15.19 25.20 -2.86
C ASN A 6 -14.26 24.52 -1.85
N ILE A 7 -14.63 23.32 -1.38
CA ILE A 7 -13.70 22.43 -0.66
C ILE A 7 -13.07 21.50 -1.69
N ALA A 8 -11.92 21.95 -2.19
CA ALA A 8 -10.80 21.26 -2.84
C ALA A 8 -11.08 20.00 -3.68
N ALA A 9 -10.71 20.07 -4.97
CA ALA A 9 -10.72 18.99 -5.96
C ALA A 9 -9.65 17.90 -5.72
N GLY A 10 -9.54 17.39 -4.49
CA GLY A 10 -8.63 16.29 -4.16
C GLY A 10 -9.06 15.56 -2.89
N LEU A 11 -8.52 14.36 -2.68
CA LEU A 11 -8.65 13.62 -1.42
C LEU A 11 -8.40 14.56 -0.23
N ASP A 12 -9.40 14.71 0.63
CA ASP A 12 -9.36 15.66 1.75
C ASP A 12 -8.14 15.37 2.65
N ARG A 13 -7.43 16.43 3.06
CA ARG A 13 -6.32 16.36 4.00
C ARG A 13 -6.68 15.65 5.31
N ILE A 14 -7.95 15.67 5.70
CA ILE A 14 -8.48 14.95 6.85
C ILE A 14 -8.27 13.43 6.68
N LEU A 15 -8.48 12.89 5.47
CA LEU A 15 -8.27 11.47 5.18
C LEU A 15 -6.80 11.07 5.44
N THR A 16 -5.84 11.95 5.21
CA THR A 16 -4.41 11.63 5.41
C THR A 16 -4.12 11.21 6.85
N MET A 17 -4.63 11.93 7.85
CA MET A 17 -4.38 11.58 9.26
C MET A 17 -5.18 10.36 9.72
N GLU A 18 -6.34 10.11 9.14
CA GLU A 18 -7.13 8.92 9.47
C GLU A 18 -6.51 7.66 8.85
N VAL A 19 -5.94 7.75 7.65
CA VAL A 19 -5.22 6.65 6.98
C VAL A 19 -3.97 6.26 7.75
N VAL A 20 -3.27 7.20 8.38
CA VAL A 20 -2.15 6.87 9.29
C VAL A 20 -2.60 5.94 10.42
N ARG A 21 -3.80 6.13 10.97
CA ARG A 21 -4.32 5.26 12.04
C ARG A 21 -4.58 3.85 11.55
N VAL A 22 -4.97 3.69 10.28
CA VAL A 22 -5.21 2.38 9.67
C VAL A 22 -3.94 1.55 9.69
N THR A 23 -2.83 2.09 9.19
CA THR A 23 -1.53 1.38 9.17
C THR A 23 -0.93 1.24 10.57
N GLU A 24 -1.04 2.25 11.42
CA GLU A 24 -0.59 2.16 12.82
C GLU A 24 -1.27 1.01 13.58
N ARG A 25 -2.58 0.86 13.41
CA ARG A 25 -3.36 -0.18 14.10
C ARG A 25 -3.01 -1.57 13.61
N ALA A 26 -2.89 -1.74 12.29
CA ALA A 26 -2.43 -2.99 11.69
C ALA A 26 -1.02 -3.36 12.17
N ALA A 27 -0.05 -2.43 12.08
CA ALA A 27 1.32 -2.65 12.50
C ALA A 27 1.44 -2.99 13.99
N VAL A 28 0.72 -2.27 14.87
CA VAL A 28 0.73 -2.56 16.32
C VAL A 28 0.10 -3.91 16.63
N ALA A 29 -0.95 -4.31 15.91
CA ALA A 29 -1.57 -5.62 16.07
C ALA A 29 -0.59 -6.73 15.69
N ALA A 30 -0.03 -6.68 14.48
CA ALA A 30 0.97 -7.63 14.00
C ALA A 30 2.21 -7.70 14.92
N ALA A 31 2.72 -6.55 15.36
CA ALA A 31 3.91 -6.45 16.20
C ALA A 31 3.78 -7.17 17.56
N ARG A 32 2.56 -7.44 18.05
CA ARG A 32 2.32 -8.22 19.28
C ARG A 32 2.55 -9.73 19.08
N LEU A 33 2.51 -10.18 17.82
CA LEU A 33 2.76 -11.57 17.43
C LEU A 33 4.15 -11.80 16.80
N ARG A 34 4.97 -10.75 16.67
CA ARG A 34 6.32 -10.89 16.12
C ARG A 34 7.15 -11.91 16.91
N GLY A 35 7.94 -12.71 16.19
CA GLY A 35 8.84 -13.70 16.80
C GLY A 35 8.14 -14.95 17.36
N ARG A 36 6.83 -15.12 17.13
CA ARG A 36 6.07 -16.30 17.59
C ARG A 36 6.06 -17.46 16.59
N GLY A 37 6.61 -17.27 15.38
CA GLY A 37 6.64 -18.30 14.34
C GLY A 37 5.29 -18.60 13.69
N ASP A 38 4.26 -17.78 13.94
CA ASP A 38 2.91 -17.96 13.39
C ASP A 38 2.58 -16.84 12.42
N GLU A 39 2.82 -17.10 11.13
CA GLU A 39 2.59 -16.16 10.03
C GLU A 39 1.11 -15.81 9.89
N LYS A 40 0.24 -16.84 9.92
CA LYS A 40 -1.20 -16.69 9.73
C LYS A 40 -1.83 -15.88 10.86
N ALA A 41 -1.43 -16.13 12.10
CA ALA A 41 -1.97 -15.38 13.22
C ALA A 41 -1.47 -13.91 13.23
N ALA A 42 -0.22 -13.67 12.84
CA ALA A 42 0.31 -12.31 12.75
C ALA A 42 -0.38 -11.50 11.64
N ASP A 43 -0.66 -12.15 10.52
CA ASP A 43 -1.36 -11.57 9.38
C ASP A 43 -2.83 -11.29 9.70
N GLN A 44 -3.55 -12.29 10.22
CA GLN A 44 -4.97 -12.15 10.55
C GLN A 44 -5.27 -10.96 11.48
N VAL A 45 -4.47 -10.75 12.52
CA VAL A 45 -4.69 -9.60 13.42
C VAL A 45 -4.42 -8.25 12.75
N ALA A 46 -3.57 -8.23 11.72
CA ALA A 46 -3.27 -7.04 10.93
C ALA A 46 -4.44 -6.75 9.99
N VAL A 47 -4.94 -7.76 9.26
CA VAL A 47 -6.14 -7.70 8.42
C VAL A 47 -7.34 -7.18 9.23
N ASP A 48 -7.60 -7.79 10.40
CA ASP A 48 -8.72 -7.42 11.27
C ASP A 48 -8.64 -5.95 11.71
N ALA A 49 -7.46 -5.53 12.18
CA ALA A 49 -7.24 -4.18 12.67
C ALA A 49 -7.33 -3.14 11.55
N MET A 50 -6.72 -3.42 10.39
CA MET A 50 -6.79 -2.56 9.21
C MET A 50 -8.24 -2.35 8.76
N ARG A 51 -8.98 -3.45 8.58
CA ARG A 51 -10.39 -3.41 8.13
C ARG A 51 -11.28 -2.67 9.11
N GLN A 52 -11.07 -2.86 10.42
CA GLN A 52 -11.84 -2.16 11.43
C GLN A 52 -11.65 -0.64 11.35
N GLU A 53 -10.43 -0.16 11.16
CA GLU A 53 -10.16 1.28 11.03
C GLU A 53 -10.62 1.83 9.68
N LEU A 54 -10.46 1.09 8.58
CA LEU A 54 -10.99 1.48 7.28
C LEU A 54 -12.50 1.74 7.32
N ASN A 55 -13.25 0.89 8.02
CA ASN A 55 -14.70 1.04 8.16
C ASN A 55 -15.15 2.23 9.01
N ARG A 56 -14.22 2.97 9.63
CA ARG A 56 -14.51 4.24 10.31
C ARG A 56 -14.37 5.45 9.39
N LEU A 57 -13.72 5.30 8.25
CA LEU A 57 -13.43 6.41 7.34
C LEU A 57 -14.68 6.90 6.62
N ALA A 58 -14.78 8.22 6.43
CA ALA A 58 -15.78 8.84 5.58
C ALA A 58 -15.41 8.72 4.09
N ILE A 59 -15.36 7.48 3.59
CA ILE A 59 -15.15 7.16 2.17
C ILE A 59 -16.16 6.14 1.66
N LYS A 60 -16.31 6.10 0.33
CA LYS A 60 -16.87 4.97 -0.43
C LYS A 60 -15.68 4.21 -1.06
N GLY A 61 -14.99 3.43 -0.24
CA GLY A 61 -13.77 2.74 -0.64
C GLY A 61 -14.05 1.43 -1.35
N THR A 62 -13.29 1.13 -2.39
CA THR A 62 -13.25 -0.19 -3.04
C THR A 62 -11.83 -0.72 -2.97
N VAL A 63 -11.65 -1.93 -2.42
CA VAL A 63 -10.36 -2.63 -2.45
C VAL A 63 -10.11 -3.10 -3.88
N VAL A 64 -9.03 -2.62 -4.51
CA VAL A 64 -8.63 -3.03 -5.87
C VAL A 64 -7.35 -3.87 -5.89
N ILE A 65 -6.57 -3.82 -4.80
CA ILE A 65 -5.46 -4.71 -4.49
C ILE A 65 -5.57 -5.03 -2.99
N GLY A 66 -5.64 -6.31 -2.64
CA GLY A 66 -5.83 -6.75 -1.25
C GLY A 66 -5.37 -8.19 -1.05
N GLU A 67 -5.95 -8.87 -0.05
CA GLU A 67 -5.52 -10.20 0.43
C GLU A 67 -5.73 -11.35 -0.56
N GLY A 68 -6.43 -11.10 -1.67
CA GLY A 68 -6.73 -12.07 -2.71
C GLY A 68 -8.13 -11.92 -3.29
N GLU A 69 -8.54 -12.91 -4.07
CA GLU A 69 -9.90 -13.01 -4.58
C GLU A 69 -10.90 -13.33 -3.46
N ARG A 70 -12.18 -13.01 -3.66
CA ARG A 70 -13.23 -13.18 -2.63
C ARG A 70 -13.36 -14.62 -2.09
N ASP A 71 -13.09 -15.61 -2.94
CA ASP A 71 -13.19 -17.02 -2.56
C ASP A 71 -11.97 -17.49 -1.75
N GLU A 72 -10.89 -16.72 -1.77
CA GLU A 72 -9.60 -17.05 -1.14
C GLU A 72 -9.36 -16.23 0.13
N ALA A 73 -9.88 -15.00 0.18
CA ALA A 73 -9.74 -14.07 1.30
C ALA A 73 -11.11 -13.69 1.92
N PRO A 74 -11.35 -13.98 3.21
CA PRO A 74 -12.64 -13.67 3.86
C PRO A 74 -12.85 -12.16 4.11
N MET A 75 -11.76 -11.38 4.11
CA MET A 75 -11.73 -9.94 4.38
C MET A 75 -10.65 -9.28 3.54
N LEU A 76 -10.85 -8.01 3.23
CA LEU A 76 -10.00 -7.18 2.38
C LEU A 76 -9.70 -7.81 1.01
N TYR A 77 -10.69 -8.54 0.47
CA TYR A 77 -10.63 -9.14 -0.85
C TYR A 77 -10.84 -8.11 -1.95
N ILE A 78 -10.38 -8.42 -3.15
CA ILE A 78 -10.55 -7.59 -4.34
C ILE A 78 -12.05 -7.37 -4.62
N GLY A 79 -12.46 -6.10 -4.64
CA GLY A 79 -13.85 -5.66 -4.81
C GLY A 79 -14.61 -5.44 -3.51
N GLU A 80 -14.01 -5.67 -2.33
CA GLU A 80 -14.68 -5.37 -1.06
C GLU A 80 -14.95 -3.85 -0.94
N GLU A 81 -16.18 -3.51 -0.54
CA GLU A 81 -16.54 -2.14 -0.17
C GLU A 81 -16.20 -1.88 1.30
N VAL A 82 -15.46 -0.81 1.57
CA VAL A 82 -15.03 -0.41 2.92
C VAL A 82 -15.30 1.08 3.17
N GLY A 83 -15.34 1.43 4.45
CA GLY A 83 -15.68 2.78 4.91
C GLY A 83 -17.16 2.91 5.25
N THR A 84 -17.55 4.12 5.66
CA THR A 84 -18.92 4.41 6.10
C THR A 84 -19.92 4.60 4.95
N GLY A 85 -19.45 4.55 3.69
CA GLY A 85 -20.24 4.81 2.49
C GLY A 85 -20.58 6.29 2.27
N LYS A 86 -20.07 7.17 3.13
CA LYS A 86 -20.17 8.64 3.01
C LYS A 86 -18.86 9.18 2.46
N GLY A 87 -18.86 10.31 1.77
CA GLY A 87 -17.63 10.92 1.25
C GLY A 87 -17.22 10.43 -0.15
N PRO A 88 -15.96 10.68 -0.57
CA PRO A 88 -15.49 10.44 -1.93
C PRO A 88 -15.40 8.95 -2.26
N ALA A 89 -15.55 8.63 -3.55
CA ALA A 89 -15.28 7.30 -4.07
C ALA A 89 -13.78 7.14 -4.34
N VAL A 90 -13.19 6.09 -3.75
CA VAL A 90 -11.73 5.89 -3.77
C VAL A 90 -11.40 4.43 -4.03
N ASP A 91 -10.29 4.20 -4.72
CA ASP A 91 -9.69 2.89 -4.84
C ASP A 91 -8.61 2.73 -3.77
N ILE A 92 -8.53 1.53 -3.21
CA ILE A 92 -7.63 1.19 -2.12
C ILE A 92 -6.77 -0.01 -2.55
N ALA A 93 -5.46 0.17 -2.45
CA ALA A 93 -4.49 -0.91 -2.48
C ALA A 93 -3.91 -1.06 -1.07
N LEU A 94 -3.89 -2.26 -0.53
CA LEU A 94 -3.44 -2.50 0.83
C LEU A 94 -2.62 -3.78 0.94
N ASP A 95 -1.79 -3.78 1.97
CA ASP A 95 -1.07 -4.95 2.47
C ASP A 95 -1.01 -4.80 4.00
N PRO A 96 -1.94 -5.44 4.74
CA PRO A 96 -2.05 -5.31 6.18
C PRO A 96 -0.78 -5.76 6.91
N LEU A 97 -0.10 -6.78 6.39
CA LEU A 97 1.19 -7.24 6.88
C LEU A 97 2.11 -7.70 5.74
N GLU A 98 2.84 -6.73 5.19
CA GLU A 98 3.89 -7.04 4.22
C GLU A 98 5.05 -7.74 4.94
N GLY A 99 5.41 -8.92 4.45
CA GLY A 99 6.40 -9.80 5.07
C GLY A 99 5.89 -10.54 6.31
N THR A 100 4.81 -11.32 6.19
CA THR A 100 4.29 -12.18 7.26
C THR A 100 5.36 -13.10 7.88
N THR A 101 6.18 -13.77 7.06
CA THR A 101 7.35 -14.55 7.50
C THR A 101 8.38 -13.71 8.27
N ILE A 102 8.63 -12.49 7.81
CA ILE A 102 9.57 -11.54 8.44
C ILE A 102 9.06 -11.18 9.84
N CYS A 103 7.78 -10.85 9.96
CA CYS A 103 7.13 -10.55 11.23
C CYS A 103 7.15 -11.75 12.18
N ALA A 104 6.69 -12.93 11.72
CA ALA A 104 6.65 -14.15 12.50
C ALA A 104 8.03 -14.56 13.05
N LYS A 105 9.10 -14.28 12.31
CA LYS A 105 10.51 -14.57 12.70
C LYS A 105 11.22 -13.40 13.37
N ASN A 106 10.56 -12.26 13.59
CA ASN A 106 11.15 -11.05 14.16
C ASN A 106 12.39 -10.56 13.39
N LEU A 107 12.30 -10.58 12.07
CA LEU A 107 13.30 -10.03 11.15
C LEU A 107 12.98 -8.57 10.80
N PRO A 108 13.96 -7.77 10.34
CA PRO A 108 13.70 -6.39 9.94
C PRO A 108 12.85 -6.29 8.66
N ASN A 109 12.15 -5.16 8.50
CA ASN A 109 11.42 -4.72 7.29
C ASN A 109 9.98 -5.26 7.09
N ALA A 110 9.35 -5.87 8.09
CA ALA A 110 7.89 -6.08 8.03
C ALA A 110 7.16 -4.74 8.19
N LEU A 111 6.11 -4.52 7.38
CA LEU A 111 5.40 -3.23 7.28
C LEU A 111 3.87 -3.45 7.19
N ALA A 112 3.10 -2.42 7.54
CA ALA A 112 1.69 -2.33 7.16
C ALA A 112 1.54 -1.19 6.16
N VAL A 113 0.95 -1.45 5.00
CA VAL A 113 0.97 -0.55 3.85
C VAL A 113 -0.44 -0.31 3.34
N ILE A 114 -0.73 0.92 2.96
CA ILE A 114 -1.95 1.29 2.25
C ILE A 114 -1.68 2.43 1.29
N ALA A 115 -2.32 2.38 0.13
CA ALA A 115 -2.40 3.45 -0.84
C ALA A 115 -3.88 3.71 -1.15
N ILE A 116 -4.26 4.98 -1.21
CA ILE A 116 -5.60 5.43 -1.57
C ILE A 116 -5.49 6.42 -2.72
N ALA A 117 -6.29 6.21 -3.75
CA ALA A 117 -6.36 7.11 -4.89
C ALA A 117 -7.81 7.36 -5.29
N GLU A 118 -8.02 8.37 -6.13
CA GLU A 118 -9.32 8.56 -6.78
C GLU A 118 -9.69 7.30 -7.58
N LYS A 119 -10.98 6.98 -7.60
CA LYS A 119 -11.49 5.79 -8.29
C LYS A 119 -11.00 5.71 -9.74
N GLY A 120 -10.44 4.56 -10.12
CA GLY A 120 -9.87 4.27 -11.43
C GLY A 120 -8.39 4.65 -11.60
N SER A 121 -7.73 5.16 -10.57
CA SER A 121 -6.33 5.65 -10.68
C SER A 121 -5.28 4.58 -10.38
N LEU A 122 -5.65 3.51 -9.68
CA LEU A 122 -4.74 2.40 -9.38
C LEU A 122 -4.85 1.35 -10.49
N LEU A 123 -3.70 0.87 -10.97
CA LEU A 123 -3.64 -0.27 -11.87
C LEU A 123 -4.25 -1.48 -11.18
N PHE A 124 -5.28 -2.08 -11.77
CA PHE A 124 -5.74 -3.40 -11.38
C PHE A 124 -4.64 -4.42 -11.72
N ALA A 125 -3.96 -4.91 -10.70
CA ALA A 125 -2.87 -5.86 -10.84
C ALA A 125 -3.38 -7.26 -10.46
N PRO A 126 -3.31 -8.25 -11.36
CA PRO A 126 -3.58 -9.64 -10.99
C PRO A 126 -2.50 -10.17 -10.04
N ASP A 127 -2.82 -11.21 -9.28
CA ASP A 127 -1.86 -11.87 -8.39
C ASP A 127 -0.83 -12.70 -9.17
N VAL A 128 0.18 -12.02 -9.69
CA VAL A 128 1.28 -12.59 -10.49
C VAL A 128 2.59 -11.87 -10.19
N TYR A 129 3.70 -12.48 -10.60
CA TYR A 129 5.00 -11.81 -10.57
C TYR A 129 5.05 -10.60 -11.50
N MET A 130 5.85 -9.61 -11.10
CA MET A 130 6.12 -8.40 -11.88
C MET A 130 7.60 -8.05 -11.78
N ASP A 131 8.27 -7.94 -12.92
CA ASP A 131 9.60 -7.35 -12.99
C ASP A 131 9.51 -5.86 -12.64
N LYS A 132 10.37 -5.41 -11.72
CA LYS A 132 10.36 -4.04 -11.21
C LYS A 132 11.79 -3.49 -11.20
N ILE A 133 11.94 -2.26 -11.67
CA ILE A 133 13.13 -1.46 -11.47
C ILE A 133 12.71 -0.05 -11.04
N ALA A 134 13.35 0.49 -10.00
CA ALA A 134 12.99 1.78 -9.43
C ALA A 134 14.24 2.53 -8.95
N ILE A 135 14.19 3.86 -9.05
CA ILE A 135 15.20 4.78 -8.52
C ILE A 135 14.52 5.93 -7.81
N GLY A 136 15.27 6.64 -6.95
CA GLY A 136 14.79 7.84 -6.27
C GLY A 136 14.55 9.02 -7.23
N PRO A 137 13.97 10.13 -6.72
CA PRO A 137 13.74 11.34 -7.51
C PRO A 137 15.05 12.07 -7.82
N GLY A 138 14.98 13.03 -8.75
CA GLY A 138 16.10 13.94 -9.08
C GLY A 138 16.97 13.49 -10.25
N TYR A 139 16.65 12.37 -10.89
CA TYR A 139 17.29 11.92 -12.12
C TYR A 139 16.41 12.22 -13.33
N ALA A 140 17.02 12.36 -14.50
CA ALA A 140 16.30 12.51 -15.76
C ALA A 140 15.46 11.26 -16.07
N GLU A 141 14.32 11.45 -16.75
CA GLU A 141 13.52 10.35 -17.26
C GLU A 141 14.32 9.45 -18.20
N GLY A 142 14.04 8.14 -18.18
CA GLY A 142 14.69 7.17 -19.05
C GLY A 142 16.14 6.82 -18.69
N ILE A 143 16.64 7.26 -17.53
CA ILE A 143 18.00 6.91 -17.06
C ILE A 143 18.17 5.40 -16.81
N ILE A 144 17.09 4.72 -16.45
CA ILE A 144 17.02 3.28 -16.30
C ILE A 144 15.93 2.71 -17.21
N GLY A 145 16.13 1.50 -17.69
CA GLY A 145 15.16 0.75 -18.50
C GLY A 145 15.05 -0.69 -18.03
N ILE A 146 13.83 -1.22 -17.94
CA ILE A 146 13.59 -2.58 -17.43
C ILE A 146 14.17 -3.67 -18.34
N ASP A 147 14.20 -3.42 -19.65
CA ASP A 147 14.79 -4.33 -20.65
C ASP A 147 16.30 -4.15 -20.82
N ALA A 148 16.90 -3.14 -20.18
CA ALA A 148 18.33 -2.89 -20.27
C ALA A 148 19.11 -3.84 -19.36
N PRO A 149 20.33 -4.26 -19.75
CA PRO A 149 21.19 -5.07 -18.87
C PRO A 149 21.41 -4.39 -17.51
N PRO A 150 21.37 -5.12 -16.38
CA PRO A 150 21.54 -4.52 -15.04
C PRO A 150 22.82 -3.68 -14.90
N ALA A 151 23.93 -4.13 -15.50
CA ALA A 151 25.20 -3.40 -15.48
C ALA A 151 25.10 -2.01 -16.14
N GLU A 152 24.29 -1.87 -17.19
CA GLU A 152 24.08 -0.60 -17.88
C GLU A 152 23.23 0.34 -17.02
N ASN A 153 22.14 -0.14 -16.44
CA ASN A 153 21.30 0.63 -15.52
C ASN A 153 22.12 1.18 -14.33
N ILE A 154 22.99 0.35 -13.75
CA ILE A 154 23.87 0.76 -12.64
C ILE A 154 24.88 1.82 -13.11
N ALA A 155 25.51 1.64 -14.28
CA ALA A 155 26.46 2.60 -14.83
C ALA A 155 25.81 3.96 -15.15
N ASN A 156 24.60 3.95 -15.73
CA ASN A 156 23.83 5.16 -16.02
C ASN A 156 23.49 5.92 -14.74
N LEU A 157 23.01 5.20 -13.72
CA LEU A 157 22.68 5.78 -12.43
C LEU A 157 23.92 6.35 -11.72
N ALA A 158 25.03 5.62 -11.69
CA ALA A 158 26.28 6.07 -11.09
C ALA A 158 26.81 7.34 -11.76
N LYS A 159 26.80 7.37 -13.10
CA LYS A 159 27.18 8.55 -13.90
C LYS A 159 26.33 9.76 -13.57
N ALA A 160 25.00 9.60 -13.50
CA ALA A 160 24.11 10.73 -13.18
C ALA A 160 24.25 11.20 -11.74
N LYS A 161 24.54 10.28 -10.81
CA LYS A 161 24.81 10.61 -9.41
C LYS A 161 26.21 11.20 -9.18
N GLY A 162 27.12 11.09 -10.16
CA GLY A 162 28.49 11.58 -10.05
C GLY A 162 29.38 10.73 -9.15
N VAL A 163 29.13 9.42 -9.09
CA VAL A 163 29.88 8.46 -8.27
C VAL A 163 30.44 7.32 -9.12
N ALA A 164 31.41 6.60 -8.58
CA ALA A 164 31.85 5.33 -9.17
C ALA A 164 30.75 4.27 -9.05
N VAL A 165 30.80 3.25 -9.90
CA VAL A 165 29.90 2.09 -9.83
C VAL A 165 30.21 1.21 -8.60
N SER A 166 31.45 1.23 -8.14
CA SER A 166 31.96 0.47 -6.98
C SER A 166 31.50 1.02 -5.63
#